data_AF-A0A6I6ADD0-F1
#
_entry.id   AF-A0A6I6ADD0-F1
#
_cell.length_a   1.000
_cell.length_b   1.000
_cell.length_c   1.000
_cell.angle_alpha   90.00
_cell.angle_beta   90.00
_cell.angle_gamma   90.00
#
_symmetry.space_group_name_H-M   'P 1'
#
loop_
_entity.id
_entity.type
_entity.pdbx_description
1 polymer ?
#
loop_
_entity_poly.entity_id
_entity_poly.type
_entity_poly.pdbx_seq_one_letter_code
_entity_poly.pdbx_strand_id
1 'polypeptide(L)'
;MRRGSFVLIPMLCLILALAVVGQILQQSQVEAKQLKQQQYLLQASSLGDAAAQRAVRRLIQNTDYDGETWKVEIESMGKVNSGEVVIKVKKNRQMEDSHIITTEASYPADDIYRVRVIREWPITVKSQNSE
;
A
#
# COMPACT_ATOMS: atom_id res chain seq x y z
N MET A 1 -39.86 12.38 51.09
CA MET A 1 -39.05 12.50 49.86
C MET A 1 -37.90 11.47 49.87
N ARG A 2 -38.12 10.18 49.54
CA ARG A 2 -37.03 9.16 49.49
C ARG A 2 -37.18 8.12 48.35
N ARG A 3 -38.11 8.32 47.41
CA ARG A 3 -38.38 7.37 46.31
C ARG A 3 -37.84 7.81 44.93
N GLY A 4 -37.41 9.06 44.78
CA GLY A 4 -36.81 9.55 43.53
C GLY A 4 -35.36 9.09 43.31
N SER A 5 -34.55 8.99 44.38
CA SER A 5 -33.13 8.60 44.25
C SER A 5 -32.90 7.14 43.85
N PHE A 6 -33.87 6.24 44.06
CA PHE A 6 -33.69 4.82 43.75
C PHE A 6 -33.71 4.52 42.25
N VAL A 7 -34.33 5.39 41.44
CA VAL A 7 -34.41 5.24 39.97
C VAL A 7 -33.29 6.01 39.26
N LEU A 8 -32.76 7.07 39.88
CA LEU A 8 -31.69 7.88 39.29
C LEU A 8 -30.36 7.12 39.18
N ILE A 9 -30.05 6.28 40.15
CA ILE A 9 -28.80 5.49 40.16
C ILE A 9 -28.74 4.50 38.98
N PRO A 10 -29.73 3.60 38.77
CA PRO A 10 -29.69 2.68 37.64
C PRO A 10 -29.80 3.41 36.30
N MET A 11 -30.53 4.53 36.23
CA MET A 11 -30.61 5.35 35.02
C MET A 11 -29.26 5.98 34.66
N LEU A 12 -28.53 6.51 35.64
CA LEU A 12 -27.18 7.04 35.43
C LEU A 12 -26.21 5.93 34.98
N CYS A 13 -26.26 4.77 35.63
CA CYS A 13 -25.46 3.61 35.22
C CYS A 13 -25.77 3.17 33.79
N LEU A 14 -27.05 3.18 33.38
CA LEU A 14 -27.45 2.85 32.02
C LEU A 14 -26.92 3.86 31.00
N ILE A 15 -27.01 5.17 31.30
CA ILE A 15 -26.47 6.22 30.44
C ILE A 15 -24.94 6.08 30.28
N LEU A 16 -24.23 5.82 31.39
CA LEU A 16 -22.79 5.60 31.34
C LEU A 16 -22.42 4.35 30.54
N ALA A 17 -23.16 3.25 30.71
CA ALA A 17 -22.94 2.03 29.94
C ALA A 17 -23.15 2.26 28.43
N LEU A 18 -24.22 2.97 28.05
CA LEU A 18 -24.46 3.33 26.64
C LEU A 18 -23.37 4.23 26.08
N ALA A 19 -22.87 5.19 26.86
CA ALA A 19 -21.79 6.07 26.44
C ALA A 19 -20.49 5.28 26.17
N VAL A 20 -20.13 4.35 27.05
CA VAL A 20 -18.94 3.48 26.89
C VAL A 20 -19.08 2.59 25.66
N VAL A 21 -20.22 1.93 25.47
CA VAL A 21 -20.48 1.09 24.28
C VAL A 21 -20.43 1.92 23.00
N GLY A 22 -21.00 3.13 23.02
CA GLY A 22 -20.95 4.05 21.89
C GLY A 22 -19.52 4.43 21.50
N GLN A 23 -18.63 4.68 22.47
CA GLN A 23 -17.22 4.99 22.20
C GLN A 23 -16.47 3.80 21.60
N ILE A 24 -16.69 2.58 22.11
CA ILE A 24 -16.04 1.36 21.60
C ILE A 24 -16.41 1.13 20.13
N LEU A 25 -17.68 1.33 19.75
CA LEU A 25 -18.14 1.17 18.38
C LEU A 25 -17.53 2.19 17.42
N GLN A 26 -17.32 3.43 17.89
CA GLN A 26 -16.65 4.46 17.09
C GLN A 26 -15.16 4.14 16.90
N GLN A 27 -14.48 3.68 17.95
CA GLN A 27 -13.07 3.28 17.87
C GLN A 27 -12.85 2.11 16.91
N SER A 28 -13.72 1.09 16.96
CA SER A 28 -13.62 -0.08 16.08
C SER A 28 -13.69 0.30 14.59
N GLN A 29 -14.51 1.29 14.23
CA GLN A 29 -14.57 1.77 12.85
C GLN A 29 -13.32 2.52 12.40
N VAL A 30 -12.68 3.27 13.32
CA VAL A 30 -11.43 3.98 13.03
C VAL A 30 -10.29 2.98 12.85
N GLU A 31 -10.19 1.99 13.73
CA GLU A 31 -9.19 0.92 13.65
C GLU A 31 -9.32 0.12 12.36
N ALA A 32 -10.54 -0.23 11.95
CA ALA A 32 -10.77 -0.95 10.70
C ALA A 32 -10.28 -0.16 9.47
N LYS A 33 -10.49 1.16 9.45
CA LYS A 33 -9.98 2.03 8.38
C LYS A 33 -8.46 2.12 8.37
N GLN A 34 -7.84 2.22 9.55
CA GLN A 34 -6.38 2.25 9.68
C GLN A 34 -5.74 0.94 9.22
N LEU A 35 -6.26 -0.20 9.66
CA LEU A 35 -5.80 -1.53 9.23
C LEU A 35 -5.91 -1.69 7.71
N LYS A 36 -7.01 -1.24 7.12
CA LYS A 36 -7.20 -1.28 5.67
C LYS A 36 -6.16 -0.43 4.92
N GLN A 37 -5.85 0.77 5.41
CA GLN A 37 -4.79 1.60 4.82
C GLN A 37 -3.40 0.97 4.97
N GLN A 38 -3.10 0.36 6.11
CA GLN A 38 -1.84 -0.36 6.31
C GLN A 38 -1.72 -1.55 5.34
N GLN A 39 -2.80 -2.31 5.16
CA GLN A 39 -2.86 -3.38 4.17
C GLN A 39 -2.57 -2.85 2.76
N TYR A 40 -3.17 -1.72 2.38
CA TYR A 40 -2.94 -1.11 1.06
C TYR A 40 -1.48 -0.65 0.88
N LEU A 41 -0.89 -0.07 1.92
CA LEU A 41 0.52 0.32 1.92
C LEU A 41 1.45 -0.89 1.73
N LEU A 42 1.21 -1.99 2.46
CA LEU A 42 1.98 -3.22 2.33
C LEU A 42 1.85 -3.81 0.92
N GLN A 43 0.64 -3.83 0.36
CA GLN A 43 0.41 -4.33 -0.99
C GLN A 43 1.10 -3.46 -2.05
N ALA A 44 1.01 -2.13 -1.94
CA ALA A 44 1.69 -1.20 -2.84
C ALA A 44 3.22 -1.34 -2.74
N SER A 45 3.76 -1.48 -1.53
CA SER A 45 5.20 -1.72 -1.33
C SER A 45 5.64 -3.03 -1.99
N SER A 46 4.90 -4.12 -1.75
CA SER A 46 5.20 -5.42 -2.34
C SER A 46 5.17 -5.39 -3.88
N LEU A 47 4.19 -4.69 -4.46
CA LEU A 47 4.13 -4.46 -5.90
C LEU A 47 5.35 -3.68 -6.42
N GLY A 48 5.79 -2.64 -5.69
CA GLY A 48 6.97 -1.86 -6.03
C GLY A 48 8.26 -2.68 -6.00
N ASP A 49 8.42 -3.56 -5.01
CA ASP A 49 9.57 -4.45 -4.88
C ASP A 49 9.59 -5.51 -6.00
N ALA A 50 8.43 -6.09 -6.32
CA ALA A 50 8.28 -7.04 -7.43
C ALA A 50 8.55 -6.39 -8.79
N ALA A 51 8.10 -5.16 -8.99
CA ALA A 51 8.34 -4.37 -10.19
C ALA A 51 9.83 -4.06 -10.39
N ALA A 52 10.57 -3.78 -9.31
CA ALA A 52 12.02 -3.56 -9.40
C ALA A 52 12.74 -4.82 -9.89
N GLN A 53 12.40 -6.00 -9.34
CA GLN A 53 12.98 -7.27 -9.80
C GLN A 53 12.62 -7.56 -11.26
N ARG A 54 11.39 -7.26 -11.67
CA ARG A 54 10.95 -7.37 -13.07
C ARG A 54 11.76 -6.47 -13.98
N ALA A 55 11.97 -5.21 -13.61
CA ALA A 55 12.76 -4.25 -14.37
C ALA A 55 14.22 -4.69 -14.52
N VAL A 56 14.85 -5.22 -13.46
CA VAL A 56 16.20 -5.80 -13.53
C VAL A 56 16.27 -6.92 -14.57
N ARG A 57 15.33 -7.86 -14.54
CA ARG A 57 15.29 -8.96 -15.53
C ARG A 57 15.12 -8.45 -16.95
N ARG A 58 14.26 -7.46 -17.16
CA ARG A 58 14.06 -6.81 -18.47
C ARG A 58 15.33 -6.12 -18.95
N LEU A 59 16.05 -5.42 -18.07
CA LEU A 59 17.31 -4.73 -18.40
C LEU A 59 18.44 -5.70 -18.76
N ILE A 60 18.51 -6.85 -18.10
CA ILE A 60 19.49 -7.90 -18.45
C ILE A 60 19.20 -8.47 -19.85
N GLN A 61 17.92 -8.63 -20.21
CA GLN A 61 17.50 -9.15 -21.51
C GLN A 61 17.55 -8.10 -22.63
N ASN A 62 17.32 -6.84 -22.29
CA ASN A 62 17.29 -5.70 -23.21
C ASN A 62 17.84 -4.45 -22.51
N THR A 63 19.07 -4.07 -22.85
CA THR A 63 19.77 -2.92 -22.27
C THR A 63 19.10 -1.58 -22.58
N ASP A 64 18.27 -1.50 -23.63
CA ASP A 64 17.55 -0.29 -24.02
C ASP A 64 16.16 -0.18 -23.38
N TYR A 65 15.83 -1.05 -22.43
CA TYR A 65 14.58 -0.96 -21.67
C TYR A 65 14.51 0.32 -20.82
N ASP A 66 13.52 1.16 -21.09
CA ASP A 66 13.32 2.48 -20.46
C ASP A 66 12.19 2.50 -19.40
N GLY A 67 11.36 1.45 -19.36
CA GLY A 67 10.28 1.33 -18.40
C GLY A 67 9.05 0.66 -18.97
N GLU A 68 8.04 0.47 -18.13
CA GLU A 68 6.72 -0.02 -18.53
C GLU A 68 5.68 0.36 -17.47
N THR A 69 4.40 0.31 -17.83
CA THR A 69 3.32 0.30 -16.84
C THR A 69 2.82 -1.13 -16.70
N TRP A 70 2.96 -1.68 -15.50
CA TRP A 70 2.54 -3.05 -15.19
C TRP A 70 1.26 -3.03 -14.36
N LYS A 71 0.19 -3.61 -14.91
CA LYS A 71 -1.10 -3.79 -14.23
C LYS A 71 -1.25 -5.22 -13.74
N VAL A 72 -1.77 -5.39 -12.53
CA VAL A 72 -1.99 -6.68 -11.88
C VAL A 72 -3.39 -6.71 -11.29
N GLU A 73 -4.15 -7.75 -11.55
CA GLU A 73 -5.40 -8.02 -10.86
C GLU A 73 -5.12 -8.82 -9.58
N ILE A 74 -5.58 -8.33 -8.44
CA ILE A 74 -5.38 -8.94 -7.14
C ILE A 74 -6.74 -9.25 -6.53
N GLU A 75 -7.04 -10.53 -6.39
CA GLU A 75 -8.25 -10.98 -5.70
C GLU A 75 -8.02 -10.94 -4.18
N SER A 76 -8.85 -10.19 -3.47
CA SER A 76 -8.80 -10.10 -2.00
C SER A 76 -10.21 -10.10 -1.43
N MET A 77 -10.50 -11.09 -0.56
CA MET A 77 -11.78 -11.23 0.14
C MET A 77 -13.00 -11.17 -0.80
N GLY A 78 -12.93 -11.85 -1.94
CA GLY A 78 -14.02 -11.92 -2.93
C GLY A 78 -14.21 -10.63 -3.76
N LYS A 79 -13.28 -9.66 -3.68
CA LYS A 79 -13.23 -8.50 -4.57
C LYS A 79 -11.93 -8.51 -5.35
N VAL A 80 -12.02 -8.31 -6.67
CA VAL A 80 -10.87 -8.08 -7.53
C VAL A 80 -10.54 -6.60 -7.47
N ASN A 81 -9.35 -6.27 -6.95
CA ASN A 81 -8.80 -4.92 -6.99
C ASN A 81 -7.62 -4.90 -7.97
N SER A 82 -7.51 -3.84 -8.76
CA SER A 82 -6.38 -3.60 -9.63
C SER A 82 -5.20 -3.01 -8.83
N GLY A 83 -3.99 -3.47 -9.11
CA GLY A 83 -2.74 -2.81 -8.77
C GLY A 83 -2.08 -2.30 -10.04
N GLU A 84 -1.43 -1.14 -9.97
CA GLU A 84 -0.71 -0.55 -11.08
C GLU A 84 0.68 -0.11 -10.61
N VAL A 85 1.71 -0.44 -11.37
CA VAL A 85 3.08 0.03 -11.11
C VAL A 85 3.63 0.67 -12.37
N VAL A 86 4.04 1.92 -12.26
CA VAL A 86 4.81 2.60 -13.31
C VAL A 86 6.29 2.41 -13.01
N ILE A 87 7.01 1.81 -13.96
CA ILE A 87 8.44 1.57 -13.90
C ILE A 87 9.12 2.53 -14.86
N LYS A 88 10.14 3.24 -14.39
CA LYS A 88 11.00 4.10 -15.21
C LYS A 88 12.45 3.72 -14.97
N VAL A 89 13.23 3.62 -16.03
CA VAL A 89 14.67 3.35 -15.94
C VAL A 89 15.43 4.52 -16.52
N LYS A 90 16.44 4.99 -15.79
CA LYS A 90 17.35 6.04 -16.26
C LYS A 90 18.78 5.55 -16.12
N LYS A 91 19.60 5.81 -17.15
CA LYS A 91 21.06 5.65 -17.03
C LYS A 91 21.60 6.65 -16.02
N ASN A 92 22.47 6.18 -15.13
CA ASN A 92 23.15 7.04 -14.18
C ASN A 92 24.31 7.74 -14.90
N ARG A 93 24.23 9.07 -15.02
CA ARG A 93 25.26 9.86 -15.73
C ARG A 93 26.61 9.89 -15.01
N GLN A 94 26.66 9.50 -13.73
CA GLN A 94 27.88 9.55 -12.92
C GLN A 94 28.68 8.24 -12.95
N MET A 95 28.06 7.12 -13.31
CA MET A 95 28.70 5.80 -13.33
C MET A 95 28.29 5.04 -14.60
N GLU A 96 29.29 4.66 -15.39
CA GLU A 96 29.10 3.78 -16.55
C GLU A 96 28.47 2.44 -16.10
N ASP A 97 27.55 1.89 -16.89
CA ASP A 97 26.77 0.68 -16.60
C ASP A 97 25.85 0.71 -15.35
N SER A 98 25.67 1.88 -14.74
CA SER A 98 24.70 2.06 -13.66
C SER A 98 23.36 2.58 -14.18
N HIS A 99 22.27 2.00 -13.68
CA HIS A 99 20.90 2.41 -13.95
C HIS A 99 20.18 2.70 -12.64
N ILE A 100 19.25 3.65 -12.67
CA ILE A 100 18.33 3.94 -11.57
C ILE A 100 16.95 3.51 -12.05
N ILE A 101 16.37 2.53 -11.35
CA ILE A 101 14.98 2.13 -11.57
C ILE A 101 14.12 2.89 -10.57
N THR A 102 13.14 3.65 -11.05
CA THR A 102 12.09 4.25 -10.23
C THR A 102 10.82 3.41 -10.39
N THR A 103 10.27 2.93 -9.27
CA THR A 103 8.97 2.26 -9.25
C THR A 103 7.95 3.12 -8.52
N GLU A 104 6.78 3.32 -9.14
CA GLU A 104 5.64 4.02 -8.57
C GLU A 104 4.46 3.05 -8.53
N ALA A 105 4.27 2.39 -7.39
CA ALA A 105 3.21 1.41 -7.19
C ALA A 105 1.98 2.05 -6.55
N SER A 106 0.81 1.83 -7.14
CA SER A 106 -0.48 2.31 -6.69
C SER A 106 -1.41 1.13 -6.40
N TYR A 107 -1.98 1.09 -5.19
CA TYR A 107 -2.94 0.06 -4.81
C TYR A 107 -4.00 0.57 -3.81
N PRO A 108 -5.29 0.25 -4.01
CA PRO A 108 -5.88 -0.18 -5.28
C PRO A 108 -5.72 0.93 -6.34
N ALA A 109 -5.54 0.60 -7.62
CA ALA A 109 -5.23 1.60 -8.64
C ALA A 109 -6.41 2.56 -8.92
N ASP A 110 -7.63 2.02 -8.88
CA ASP A 110 -8.87 2.70 -9.27
C ASP A 110 -9.72 3.19 -8.08
N ASP A 111 -9.15 3.25 -6.86
CA ASP A 111 -9.86 3.67 -5.65
C ASP A 111 -9.41 5.07 -5.17
N ILE A 112 -10.33 5.84 -4.56
CA ILE A 112 -10.04 7.16 -3.97
C ILE A 112 -9.15 7.07 -2.72
N TYR A 113 -9.13 5.93 -2.05
CA TYR A 113 -8.28 5.62 -0.90
C TYR A 113 -7.00 4.90 -1.31
N ARG A 114 -6.60 4.99 -2.58
CA ARG A 114 -5.36 4.38 -3.07
C ARG A 114 -4.15 4.87 -2.31
N VAL A 115 -3.24 3.95 -2.06
CA VAL A 115 -1.91 4.24 -1.54
C VAL A 115 -0.92 4.18 -2.70
N ARG A 116 0.00 5.15 -2.73
CA ARG A 116 1.07 5.23 -3.71
C ARG A 116 2.42 5.17 -3.01
N VAL A 117 3.27 4.26 -3.45
CA VAL A 117 4.63 4.08 -2.94
C VAL A 117 5.59 4.31 -4.10
N ILE A 118 6.50 5.27 -3.93
CA ILE A 118 7.56 5.58 -4.89
C ILE A 118 8.89 5.17 -4.28
N ARG A 119 9.69 4.39 -5.01
CA ARG A 119 11.05 3.99 -4.60
C ARG A 119 12.01 4.06 -5.77
N GLU A 120 13.26 4.37 -5.45
CA GLU A 120 14.37 4.33 -6.38
C GLU A 120 15.33 3.20 -6.01
N TRP A 121 15.76 2.46 -7.03
CA TRP A 121 16.64 1.30 -6.92
C TRP A 121 17.88 1.57 -7.76
N PRO A 122 18.99 2.00 -7.16
CA PRO A 122 20.26 2.07 -7.86
C PRO A 122 20.72 0.65 -8.16
N ILE A 123 20.99 0.35 -9.43
CA ILE A 123 21.49 -0.94 -9.87
C ILE A 123 22.71 -0.75 -10.78
N THR A 124 23.55 -1.77 -10.81
CA THR A 124 24.64 -1.90 -11.77
C THR A 124 24.40 -3.18 -12.56
N VAL A 125 24.21 -3.06 -13.87
CA VAL A 125 24.02 -4.21 -14.75
C VAL A 125 25.34 -4.45 -15.45
N LYS A 126 26.10 -5.47 -15.01
CA LYS A 126 27.25 -5.92 -15.80
C LYS A 126 26.72 -6.60 -17.06
N SER A 127 27.01 -6.02 -18.21
CA SER A 127 26.74 -6.68 -19.50
C SER A 127 27.48 -8.01 -19.52
N GLN A 128 26.76 -9.13 -19.42
CA GLN A 128 27.33 -10.45 -19.70
C GLN A 128 27.44 -10.55 -21.22
N ASN A 129 28.55 -10.08 -21.76
CA ASN A 129 28.92 -10.44 -23.12
C ASN A 129 29.42 -11.89 -23.12
N SER A 130 28.77 -12.68 -23.95
CA SER A 130 28.98 -14.09 -24.31
C SER A 130 30.44 -14.53 -24.49
N GLU A 131 30.78 -15.70 -23.94
CA GLU A 131 31.73 -16.65 -24.56
C GLU A 131 31.06 -17.41 -25.71
#